data_AF-A0A938GSI3-F1
#
_entry.id   AF-A0A938GSI3-F1
#
_cell.length_a   1.000
_cell.length_b   1.000
_cell.length_c   1.000
_cell.angle_alpha   90.00
_cell.angle_beta   90.00
_cell.angle_gamma   90.00
#
_symmetry.space_group_name_H-M   'P 1'
#
loop_
_entity.id
_entity.type
_entity.pdbx_description
1 polymer ?
#
loop_
_entity_poly.entity_id
_entity_poly.type
_entity_poly.pdbx_seq_one_letter_code
_entity_poly.pdbx_strand_id
1 'polypeptide(L)'
;KSGFQFSGLSPDGSLVEIIEIADHPFYLASQFHPEFQSKPNRPHPLFKGFIAAVHQHLHHKPISEAPASALPSPSQPGAEAMLRPR
;
A
#
# COMPACT_ATOMS: atom_id res chain seq x y z
N LYS A 1 17.66 -15.33 -4.52
CA LYS A 1 16.21 -15.19 -4.21
C LYS A 1 15.66 -14.04 -5.05
N SER A 2 14.43 -14.13 -5.54
CA SER A 2 13.92 -13.29 -6.63
C SER A 2 13.17 -12.01 -6.21
N GLY A 3 13.32 -11.55 -4.97
CA GLY A 3 12.80 -10.24 -4.51
C GLY A 3 11.29 -10.12 -4.28
N PHE A 4 10.52 -11.19 -4.50
CA PHE A 4 9.06 -11.17 -4.31
C PHE A 4 8.63 -11.14 -2.84
N GLN A 5 7.55 -10.42 -2.56
CA GLN A 5 6.80 -10.42 -1.31
C GLN A 5 5.39 -10.97 -1.54
N PHE A 6 4.89 -11.76 -0.60
CA PHE A 6 3.51 -12.27 -0.60
C PHE A 6 2.61 -11.26 0.11
N SER A 7 1.96 -10.38 -0.66
CA SER A 7 1.12 -9.29 -0.12
C SER A 7 -0.35 -9.68 0.05
N GLY A 8 -0.78 -10.76 -0.58
CA GLY A 8 -2.13 -11.31 -0.43
C GLY A 8 -2.09 -12.81 -0.24
N LEU A 9 -2.73 -13.27 0.83
CA LEU A 9 -2.94 -14.68 1.13
C LEU A 9 -4.44 -14.98 1.17
N SER A 10 -4.81 -16.23 0.93
CA SER A 10 -6.16 -16.71 1.17
C SER A 10 -6.57 -16.51 2.65
N PRO A 11 -7.88 -16.50 2.97
CA PRO A 11 -8.33 -16.27 4.35
C PRO A 11 -7.76 -17.24 5.39
N ASP A 12 -7.43 -18.46 4.97
CA ASP A 12 -6.78 -19.51 5.77
C ASP A 12 -5.24 -19.48 5.71
N GLY A 13 -4.66 -18.59 4.89
CA GLY A 13 -3.22 -18.37 4.76
C GLY A 13 -2.46 -19.43 3.95
N SER A 14 -3.17 -20.39 3.34
CA SER A 14 -2.55 -21.54 2.66
C SER A 14 -2.15 -21.26 1.21
N LEU A 15 -2.80 -20.31 0.55
CA LEU A 15 -2.56 -19.95 -0.84
C LEU A 15 -2.10 -18.49 -0.94
N VAL A 16 -1.15 -18.24 -1.84
CA VAL A 16 -0.74 -16.88 -2.20
C VAL A 16 -1.64 -16.40 -3.33
N GLU A 17 -2.35 -15.31 -3.08
CA GLU A 17 -3.27 -14.69 -4.04
C GLU A 17 -2.66 -13.47 -4.73
N ILE A 18 -1.74 -12.76 -4.06
CA ILE A 18 -1.08 -11.55 -4.58
C ILE A 18 0.41 -11.59 -4.24
N ILE A 19 1.24 -11.24 -5.23
CA ILE A 19 2.67 -11.02 -5.07
C ILE A 19 3.09 -9.64 -5.58
N GLU A 20 4.11 -9.07 -4.93
CA GLU A 20 4.68 -7.76 -5.25
C GLU A 20 6.21 -7.81 -5.25
N ILE A 21 6.85 -6.82 -5.86
CA ILE A 21 8.31 -6.56 -5.74
C ILE A 21 8.48 -5.17 -5.15
N ALA A 22 9.07 -5.08 -3.95
CA ALA A 22 9.21 -3.79 -3.25
C ALA A 22 10.14 -2.79 -3.96
N ASP A 23 11.14 -3.29 -4.69
CA ASP A 23 12.09 -2.44 -5.42
C ASP A 23 11.63 -2.12 -6.86
N HIS A 24 10.34 -2.28 -7.15
CA HIS A 24 9.76 -1.92 -8.44
C HIS A 24 8.58 -0.95 -8.23
N PRO A 25 8.53 0.19 -8.95
CA PRO A 25 7.54 1.25 -8.70
C PRO A 25 6.09 0.76 -8.78
N PHE A 26 5.82 -0.22 -9.66
CA PHE A 26 4.53 -0.90 -9.68
C PHE A 26 4.71 -2.32 -10.22
N TYR A 27 4.91 -3.29 -9.34
CA TYR A 27 4.89 -4.72 -9.70
C TYR A 27 3.86 -5.42 -8.82
N LEU A 28 2.80 -5.91 -9.44
CA LEU A 28 1.74 -6.65 -8.75
C LEU A 28 1.23 -7.74 -9.68
N ALA A 29 1.14 -8.96 -9.16
CA ALA A 29 0.48 -10.07 -9.83
C ALA A 29 -0.58 -10.68 -8.90
N SER A 30 -1.77 -10.91 -9.44
CA SER A 30 -2.91 -11.50 -8.74
C SER A 30 -3.36 -12.80 -9.42
N GLN A 31 -3.82 -13.78 -8.63
CA GLN A 31 -4.39 -15.01 -9.16
C GLN A 31 -5.85 -14.84 -9.62
N PHE A 32 -6.61 -13.96 -8.97
CA PHE A 32 -8.01 -13.70 -9.28
C PHE A 32 -8.20 -12.77 -10.48
N HIS A 33 -9.46 -12.61 -10.90
CA HIS A 33 -9.90 -11.84 -12.07
C HIS A 33 -10.52 -10.48 -11.68
N PRO A 34 -9.72 -9.43 -11.40
CA PRO A 34 -10.23 -8.10 -11.04
C PRO A 34 -11.07 -7.43 -12.15
N GLU A 35 -10.93 -7.87 -13.40
CA GLU A 35 -11.66 -7.37 -14.57
C GLU A 35 -13.18 -7.50 -14.41
N PHE A 36 -13.66 -8.58 -13.79
CA PHE A 36 -15.10 -8.80 -13.63
C PHE A 36 -15.73 -7.85 -12.60
N GLN A 37 -14.93 -7.33 -11.66
CA GLN A 37 -15.39 -6.40 -10.62
C GLN A 37 -15.20 -4.92 -11.00
N SER A 38 -14.41 -4.64 -12.04
CA SER A 38 -14.19 -3.28 -12.55
C SER A 38 -15.44 -2.77 -13.30
N LYS A 39 -15.82 -1.51 -13.07
CA LYS A 39 -16.92 -0.84 -13.78
C LYS A 39 -16.46 0.51 -14.34
N PRO A 40 -17.09 1.05 -15.40
CA PRO A 40 -16.68 2.33 -16.00
C PRO A 40 -16.64 3.50 -15.01
N ASN A 41 -17.60 3.56 -14.09
CA ASN A 41 -17.69 4.60 -13.05
C ASN A 41 -16.99 4.22 -11.73
N ARG A 42 -16.51 2.98 -11.61
CA ARG A 42 -15.84 2.46 -10.42
C ARG A 42 -14.76 1.45 -10.83
N PRO A 43 -13.61 1.94 -11.35
CA PRO A 43 -12.54 1.06 -11.79
C PRO A 43 -11.95 0.30 -10.59
N HIS A 44 -11.56 -0.95 -10.81
CA HIS A 44 -10.88 -1.74 -9.78
C HIS A 44 -9.57 -1.05 -9.35
N PRO A 45 -9.22 -1.05 -8.04
CA PRO A 45 -8.02 -0.40 -7.53
C PRO A 45 -6.74 -0.80 -8.26
N LEU A 46 -6.60 -2.08 -8.64
CA LEU A 46 -5.42 -2.55 -9.38
C LEU A 46 -5.22 -1.84 -10.72
N PHE A 47 -6.28 -1.67 -11.50
CA PHE A 47 -6.19 -0.96 -12.79
C PHE A 47 -5.96 0.53 -12.58
N LYS A 48 -6.64 1.14 -11.60
CA LYS A 48 -6.43 2.55 -11.27
C LYS A 48 -5.00 2.83 -10.82
N GLY A 49 -4.44 1.97 -9.98
CA GLY A 49 -3.06 2.05 -9.51
C GLY A 49 -2.06 1.87 -10.64
N PHE A 50 -2.27 0.89 -11.53
CA PHE A 50 -1.40 0.66 -12.68
C PHE A 50 -1.33 1.89 -13.60
N ILE A 51 -2.47 2.46 -13.96
CA ILE A 51 -2.50 3.67 -14.81
C ILE A 51 -1.86 4.87 -14.11
N ALA A 52 -2.07 5.03 -12.80
CA ALA A 52 -1.42 6.09 -12.03
C ALA A 52 0.11 5.95 -12.05
N ALA A 53 0.62 4.72 -11.86
CA ALA A 53 2.05 4.43 -11.91
C ALA A 53 2.64 4.68 -13.31
N VAL A 54 1.93 4.28 -14.37
CA VAL A 54 2.33 4.57 -15.77
C VAL A 54 2.39 6.08 -16.00
N HIS A 55 1.35 6.82 -15.58
CA HIS A 55 1.33 8.28 -15.72
C HIS A 55 2.50 8.94 -14.98
N GLN A 56 2.80 8.50 -13.75
CA GLN A 56 3.95 8.98 -12.98
C GLN A 56 5.29 8.67 -13.64
N HIS A 57 5.45 7.45 -14.17
CA HIS A 57 6.65 7.03 -14.89
C HIS A 57 6.89 7.88 -16.15
N LEU A 58 5.84 8.12 -16.96
CA LEU A 58 5.93 8.96 -18.15
C LEU A 58 6.25 10.42 -17.82
N HIS A 59 5.66 10.96 -16.75
CA HIS A 59 5.78 12.36 -16.36
C HIS A 59 6.89 12.64 -15.32
N HIS A 60 7.82 11.71 -15.09
CA HIS A 60 8.99 11.89 -14.22
C HIS A 60 8.67 12.38 -12.79
N LYS A 61 7.49 12.02 -12.25
CA LYS A 61 7.13 12.33 -10.87
C LYS A 61 7.22 11.03 -10.07
N PRO A 62 8.14 10.91 -9.09
CA PRO A 62 8.21 9.70 -8.28
C PRO A 62 6.88 9.46 -7.58
N ILE A 63 6.49 8.19 -7.46
CA ILE A 63 5.30 7.76 -6.72
C ILE A 63 5.50 8.24 -5.29
N SER A 64 4.81 9.33 -4.92
CA SER A 64 4.73 9.77 -3.54
C SER A 64 4.10 8.64 -2.76
N GLU A 65 4.89 8.01 -1.89
CA GLU A 65 4.44 7.05 -0.89
C GLU A 65 3.14 7.57 -0.25
N ALA A 66 2.06 6.80 -0.35
CA ALA A 66 0.94 6.98 0.56
C ALA A 66 1.45 6.60 1.97
N PRO A 67 1.06 7.33 3.02
CA PRO A 67 1.68 7.17 4.33
C PRO A 67 1.25 5.83 4.96
N ALA A 68 2.13 4.84 4.88
CA ALA A 68 2.11 3.73 5.82
C ALA A 68 2.79 4.22 7.12
N SER A 69 2.12 4.01 8.26
CA SER A 69 2.55 4.37 9.62
C SER A 69 2.16 5.79 10.12
N ALA A 70 0.86 5.97 10.39
CA ALA A 70 0.43 6.71 11.57
C ALA A 70 0.18 5.72 12.72
N LEU A 71 1.25 5.12 13.24
CA LEU A 71 1.27 4.59 14.60
C LEU A 71 2.11 5.56 15.43
N PRO A 72 1.57 6.17 16.50
CA PRO A 72 2.39 6.99 17.38
C PRO A 72 3.39 6.09 18.11
N SER A 73 4.69 6.34 17.93
CA SER A 73 5.72 5.71 18.76
C SER A 73 5.64 6.25 20.21
N PRO A 74 5.72 5.38 21.23
CA PRO A 74 5.66 5.79 22.62
C PRO A 74 7.05 6.22 23.11
N SER A 75 7.39 7.50 22.93
CA SER A 75 8.57 8.08 23.58
C SER A 75 8.53 9.61 23.58
N GLN A 76 7.69 10.18 24.44
CA GLN A 76 7.94 11.51 25.00
C GLN A 76 7.96 11.40 26.53
N PRO A 77 9.14 11.52 27.17
CA PRO A 77 9.21 11.78 28.60
C PRO A 77 9.08 13.29 28.81
N GLY A 78 7.95 13.74 29.37
CA GLY A 78 7.77 15.17 29.63
C GLY A 78 6.36 15.61 29.95
N ALA A 79 5.62 14.84 30.75
CA ALA A 79 4.33 15.26 31.31
C ALA A 79 4.38 15.21 32.85
N GLU A 80 5.36 15.90 33.42
CA GLU A 80 5.40 16.19 34.85
C GLU A 80 5.85 17.63 35.03
N ALA A 81 4.87 18.55 35.09
CA ALA A 81 4.92 19.85 35.78
C ALA A 81 3.89 20.82 35.18
N MET A 82 2.63 20.71 35.59
CA MET A 82 1.82 21.90 35.88
C MET A 82 0.60 21.53 36.73
N LEU A 83 0.87 20.96 37.91
CA LEU A 83 -0.08 21.00 39.01
C LEU A 83 0.11 22.33 39.72
N ARG A 84 -0.62 23.41 39.35
CA ARG A 84 -0.93 24.52 40.27
C ARG A 84 -2.27 25.19 39.97
N PRO A 85 -3.03 25.57 41.02
CA PRO A 85 -4.45 25.89 40.93
C PRO A 85 -4.71 27.38 40.71
N ARG A 86 -5.81 27.70 40.02
CA ARG A 86 -6.84 28.66 40.43
C ARG A 86 -8.14 28.34 39.71
#